data_AF-A0A316M2G3-F1
#
_entry.id   AF-A0A316M2G3-F1
#
_cell.length_a   1.000
_cell.length_b   1.000
_cell.length_c   1.000
_cell.angle_alpha   90.00
_cell.angle_beta   90.00
_cell.angle_gamma   90.00
#
_symmetry.space_group_name_H-M   'P 1'
#
loop_
_entity.id
_entity.type
_entity.pdbx_description
1 polymer ?
#
loop_
_entity_poly.entity_id
_entity_poly.type
_entity_poly.pdbx_seq_one_letter_code
_entity_poly.pdbx_strand_id
1 'polypeptide(L)'
;MNLEIAQRLQQLRKQHGYSQEGLAEKLGLSRQAVSKWERAESSPDTDNLIELAKLYGVSLDELLLGRSAEEAEAALNMEAGETSPEAYACGAALANGGIRASGEPEEAGAPETDNAPPDGGAKPESDGKTENRAKRPGGEARKRRWHEFPYPVLTLIGFLIWGFCGGWAVSWTLFLTVPLYYTLIEAVQKRNAHIFCYPVLVTFVFFLCGMLWDVWHPLWVLFLTIPLYYGLIEIFR
;
A
#
# COMPACT_ATOMS: atom_id res chain seq x y z
N MET A 1 4.11 9.05 3.15
CA MET A 1 5.20 8.71 4.08
C MET A 1 5.86 10.00 4.56
N ASN A 2 6.32 10.06 5.81
CA ASN A 2 7.08 11.23 6.29
C ASN A 2 8.49 11.26 5.69
N LEU A 3 8.98 12.46 5.37
CA LEU A 3 10.29 12.67 4.77
C LEU A 3 11.43 12.13 5.65
N GLU A 4 11.29 12.20 6.96
CA GLU A 4 12.26 11.70 7.94
C GLU A 4 12.46 10.18 7.84
N ILE A 5 11.38 9.42 7.67
CA ILE A 5 11.43 7.95 7.53
C ILE A 5 12.10 7.58 6.20
N ALA A 6 11.78 8.31 5.12
CA ALA A 6 12.39 8.11 3.81
C ALA A 6 13.91 8.36 3.83
N GLN A 7 14.36 9.41 4.53
CA GLN A 7 15.78 9.71 4.73
C GLN A 7 16.48 8.63 5.56
N ARG A 8 15.85 8.17 6.64
CA ARG A 8 16.40 7.08 7.47
C ARG A 8 16.55 5.78 6.69
N LEU A 9 15.54 5.42 5.88
CA LEU A 9 15.62 4.24 5.02
C LEU A 9 16.80 4.33 4.05
N GLN A 10 17.01 5.51 3.46
CA GLN A 10 18.16 5.76 2.59
C GLN A 10 19.49 5.69 3.35
N GLN A 11 19.54 6.16 4.59
CA GLN A 11 20.74 6.11 5.44
C GLN A 11 21.09 4.66 5.81
N LEU A 12 20.11 3.87 6.27
CA LEU A 12 20.28 2.45 6.57
C LEU A 12 20.76 1.67 5.34
N ARG A 13 20.16 1.92 4.17
CA ARG A 13 20.62 1.30 2.92
C ARG A 13 22.10 1.59 2.65
N LYS A 14 22.54 2.84 2.82
CA LYS A 14 23.93 3.24 2.59
C LYS A 14 24.88 2.64 3.63
N GLN A 15 24.47 2.57 4.91
CA GLN A 15 25.26 1.95 5.98
C GLN A 15 25.52 0.47 5.72
N HIS A 16 24.52 -0.25 5.19
CA HIS A 16 24.67 -1.65 4.81
C HIS A 16 25.26 -1.85 3.39
N GLY A 17 25.65 -0.78 2.70
CA GLY A 17 26.33 -0.84 1.41
C GLY A 17 25.48 -1.31 0.23
N TYR A 18 24.15 -1.31 0.35
CA TYR A 18 23.26 -1.77 -0.72
C TYR A 18 23.01 -0.68 -1.76
N SER A 19 22.96 -1.04 -3.05
CA SER A 19 22.35 -0.19 -4.09
C SER A 19 20.82 -0.23 -3.99
N GLN A 20 20.10 0.69 -4.67
CA GLN A 20 18.63 0.63 -4.69
C GLN A 20 18.14 -0.65 -5.36
N GLU A 21 18.85 -1.10 -6.39
CA GLU A 21 18.66 -2.37 -7.08
C GLU A 21 18.92 -3.55 -6.15
N GLY A 22 20.06 -3.56 -5.44
CA GLY A 22 20.42 -4.66 -4.55
C GLY A 22 19.47 -4.81 -3.37
N LEU A 23 18.97 -3.70 -2.82
CA LEU A 23 17.93 -3.74 -1.79
C LEU A 23 16.61 -4.29 -2.35
N ALA A 24 16.23 -3.87 -3.56
CA ALA A 24 15.03 -4.35 -4.22
C ALA A 24 15.10 -5.86 -4.51
N GLU A 25 16.24 -6.36 -4.97
CA GLU A 25 16.47 -7.80 -5.19
C GLU A 25 16.34 -8.61 -3.90
N LYS A 26 16.85 -8.10 -2.77
CA LYS A 26 16.75 -8.77 -1.47
C LYS A 26 15.31 -8.87 -0.95
N LEU A 27 14.49 -7.86 -1.23
CA LEU A 27 13.08 -7.80 -0.83
C LEU A 27 12.14 -8.41 -1.88
N GLY A 28 12.65 -8.87 -3.04
CA GLY A 28 11.80 -9.37 -4.13
C GLY A 28 10.93 -8.29 -4.80
N LEU A 29 11.37 -7.03 -4.76
CA LEU A 29 10.64 -5.86 -5.25
C LEU A 29 11.30 -5.25 -6.48
N SER A 30 10.60 -4.31 -7.12
CA SER A 30 11.20 -3.47 -8.15
C SER A 30 12.06 -2.35 -7.55
N ARG A 31 13.19 -2.02 -8.19
CA ARG A 31 14.01 -0.84 -7.85
C ARG A 31 13.18 0.44 -7.73
N GLN A 32 12.14 0.58 -8.56
CA GLN A 32 11.25 1.73 -8.54
C GLN A 32 10.48 1.86 -7.22
N ALA A 33 10.10 0.75 -6.57
CA ALA A 33 9.44 0.78 -5.27
C ALA A 33 10.36 1.40 -4.20
N VAL A 34 11.60 0.90 -4.09
CA VAL A 34 12.63 1.44 -3.19
C VAL A 34 12.89 2.92 -3.46
N SER A 35 13.00 3.32 -4.73
CA SER A 35 13.22 4.72 -5.13
C SER A 35 12.05 5.63 -4.76
N LYS A 36 10.80 5.14 -4.77
CA LYS A 36 9.63 5.91 -4.33
C LYS A 36 9.60 6.06 -2.82
N TRP A 37 9.97 5.03 -2.07
CA TRP A 37 10.07 5.08 -0.61
C TRP A 37 11.13 6.08 -0.14
N GLU A 38 12.33 6.04 -0.73
CA GLU A 38 13.42 6.99 -0.40
C GLU A 38 13.09 8.45 -0.77
N ARG A 39 12.12 8.68 -1.66
CA ARG A 39 11.65 10.02 -2.06
C ARG A 39 10.35 10.44 -1.35
N ALA A 40 9.89 9.65 -0.37
CA ALA A 40 8.64 9.84 0.36
C ALA A 40 7.36 9.87 -0.52
N GLU A 41 7.42 9.39 -1.76
CA GLU A 41 6.28 9.36 -2.69
C GLU A 41 5.29 8.22 -2.40
N SER A 42 5.76 7.15 -1.76
CA SER A 42 4.92 6.04 -1.29
C SER A 42 5.45 5.52 0.04
N SER A 43 4.58 4.87 0.82
CA SER A 43 4.98 4.15 2.03
C SER A 43 5.23 2.67 1.69
N PRO A 44 6.18 1.99 2.36
CA PRO A 44 6.29 0.54 2.30
C PRO A 44 5.09 -0.10 3.01
N ASP A 45 4.61 -1.24 2.49
CA ASP A 45 3.60 -2.06 3.15
C ASP A 45 4.15 -2.69 4.44
N THR A 46 3.26 -3.13 5.33
CA THR A 46 3.63 -3.74 6.62
C THR A 46 4.61 -4.90 6.47
N ASP A 47 4.40 -5.78 5.50
CA ASP A 47 5.30 -6.93 5.25
C ASP A 47 6.70 -6.46 4.86
N ASN A 48 6.77 -5.47 3.96
CA ASN A 48 8.03 -4.86 3.54
C ASN A 48 8.75 -4.15 4.69
N LEU A 49 8.01 -3.51 5.60
CA LEU A 49 8.59 -2.89 6.79
C LEU A 49 9.20 -3.94 7.74
N ILE A 50 8.54 -5.08 7.92
CA ILE A 50 9.05 -6.19 8.73
C ILE A 50 10.31 -6.78 8.09
N GLU A 51 10.33 -6.95 6.76
CA GLU A 51 11.51 -7.44 6.05
C GLU A 51 12.68 -6.46 6.12
N LEU A 52 12.43 -5.15 5.97
CA LEU A 52 13.43 -4.11 6.14
C LEU A 52 14.02 -4.11 7.56
N ALA A 53 13.17 -4.21 8.59
CA ALA A 53 13.60 -4.30 9.98
C ALA A 53 14.51 -5.52 10.21
N LYS A 54 14.13 -6.70 9.68
CA LYS A 54 14.95 -7.92 9.74
C LYS A 54 16.26 -7.79 8.96
N LEU A 55 16.24 -7.15 7.79
CA LEU A 55 17.40 -7.00 6.91
C LEU A 55 18.45 -6.05 7.51
N TYR A 56 18.01 -4.97 8.16
CA TYR A 56 18.90 -4.03 8.84
C TYR A 56 19.21 -4.41 10.29
N GLY A 57 18.48 -5.35 10.89
CA GLY A 57 18.65 -5.74 12.29
C GLY A 57 18.18 -4.68 13.28
N VAL A 58 17.24 -3.82 12.87
CA VAL A 58 16.68 -2.74 13.70
C VAL A 58 15.24 -3.06 14.09
N SER A 59 14.75 -2.45 15.18
CA SER A 59 13.34 -2.56 15.55
C SER A 59 12.44 -1.75 14.60
N LEU A 60 11.16 -2.10 14.51
CA LEU A 60 10.21 -1.32 13.71
C LEU A 60 10.03 0.10 14.26
N ASP A 61 10.05 0.25 15.58
CA ASP A 61 10.01 1.53 16.27
C ASP A 61 11.23 2.40 15.92
N GLU A 62 12.42 1.82 15.86
CA GLU A 62 13.64 2.53 15.43
C GLU A 62 13.54 2.96 13.96
N LEU A 63 13.04 2.08 13.09
CA LEU A 63 12.83 2.36 11.68
C LEU A 63 11.84 3.53 11.47
N LEU A 64 10.71 3.53 12.19
CA LEU A 64 9.61 4.49 11.99
C LEU A 64 9.74 5.76 12.84
N LEU A 65 10.01 5.62 14.13
CA LEU A 65 10.02 6.71 15.12
C LEU A 65 11.43 7.28 15.33
N GLY A 66 12.47 6.52 15.00
CA GLY A 66 13.86 6.98 15.16
C GLY A 66 14.41 6.93 16.55
N ARG A 67 13.69 6.27 17.45
CA ARG A 67 14.17 5.99 18.78
C ARG A 67 15.17 4.86 18.68
N SER A 68 16.45 5.17 18.88
CA SER A 68 17.46 4.13 19.07
C SER A 68 17.12 3.35 20.35
N ALA A 69 17.48 2.06 20.42
CA ALA A 69 17.25 1.24 21.61
C ALA A 69 17.78 1.91 22.90
N GLU A 70 18.86 2.69 22.79
CA GLU A 70 19.48 3.47 23.86
C GLU A 70 18.57 4.60 24.40
N GLU A 71 17.76 5.23 23.53
CA GLU A 71 16.80 6.28 23.94
C GLU A 71 15.55 5.67 24.59
N ALA A 72 15.16 4.46 24.16
CA ALA A 72 14.07 3.70 24.77
C ALA A 72 14.45 3.20 26.17
N GLU A 73 15.68 2.72 26.35
CA GLU A 73 16.23 2.34 27.66
C GLU A 73 16.41 3.56 28.57
N ALA A 74 16.84 4.71 28.04
CA ALA A 74 16.93 5.96 28.80
C ALA A 74 15.56 6.47 29.27
N ALA A 75 14.51 6.32 28.46
CA ALA A 75 13.14 6.68 28.84
C ALA A 75 12.55 5.73 29.90
N LEU A 76 12.81 4.42 29.78
CA LEU A 76 12.40 3.42 30.79
C LEU A 76 13.08 3.65 32.14
N ASN A 77 14.36 4.03 32.14
CA ASN A 77 15.12 4.32 33.36
C ASN A 77 14.67 5.64 34.06
N MET A 78 13.92 6.51 33.36
CA MET A 78 13.39 7.74 33.94
C MET A 78 12.03 7.54 34.64
N GLU A 79 11.25 6.52 34.25
CA GLU A 79 9.97 6.17 34.88
C GLU A 79 10.11 5.17 36.06
N ALA A 80 11.25 4.50 36.20
CA ALA A 80 11.52 3.57 37.32
C ALA A 80 11.95 4.26 38.64
N GLY A 81 11.92 5.59 38.70
CA GLY A 81 12.35 6.38 39.88
C GLY A 81 11.30 6.61 40.96
N GLU A 82 10.02 6.29 40.71
CA GLU A 82 8.94 6.51 41.68
C GLU A 82 7.98 5.32 41.74
N THR A 83 8.42 4.18 42.29
CA THR A 83 7.51 3.33 43.09
C THR A 83 8.27 2.72 44.26
N SER A 84 7.93 3.22 45.45
CA SER A 84 8.29 2.67 46.77
C SER A 84 7.93 1.18 46.86
N PRO A 85 8.75 0.34 47.54
CA PRO A 85 8.55 -1.10 47.63
C PRO A 85 7.62 -1.45 48.80
N GLU A 86 6.30 -1.55 48.57
CA GLU A 86 5.39 -2.06 49.59
C GLU A 86 4.36 -3.04 49.02
N ALA A 87 4.34 -4.24 49.63
CA ALA A 87 3.34 -5.29 49.55
C ALA A 87 3.27 -6.11 48.24
N TYR A 88 3.89 -7.30 48.24
CA TYR A 88 3.18 -8.60 48.22
C TYR A 88 4.22 -9.73 48.39
N ALA A 89 4.65 -9.95 49.64
CA ALA A 89 5.15 -11.24 50.07
C ALA A 89 4.01 -11.96 50.78
N CYS A 90 3.63 -13.14 50.28
CA CYS A 90 3.38 -14.37 51.04
C CYS A 90 2.29 -15.24 50.40
N GLY A 91 2.67 -16.46 50.06
CA GLY A 91 1.80 -17.55 49.63
C GLY A 91 2.64 -18.82 49.54
N ALA A 92 2.91 -19.40 50.70
CA ALA A 92 3.86 -20.48 50.94
C ALA A 92 3.57 -21.81 50.20
N ALA A 93 4.68 -22.47 49.82
CA ALA A 93 5.02 -23.89 49.99
C ALA A 93 3.93 -24.97 49.97
N LEU A 94 4.00 -25.91 49.01
CA LEU A 94 3.81 -27.38 49.11
C LEU A 94 4.42 -28.02 47.83
N ALA A 95 5.60 -28.67 47.85
CA ALA A 95 5.94 -30.03 48.29
C ALA A 95 5.64 -31.17 47.27
N ASN A 96 6.70 -31.98 47.03
CA ASN A 96 6.83 -33.27 46.30
C ASN A 96 6.97 -33.21 44.78
N GLY A 97 7.96 -33.80 44.10
CA GLY A 97 9.10 -34.69 44.37
C GLY A 97 9.64 -35.07 42.96
N GLY A 98 10.92 -35.13 42.64
CA GLY A 98 12.02 -35.84 43.27
C GLY A 98 12.33 -37.09 42.43
N ILE A 99 13.19 -36.99 41.41
CA ILE A 99 14.08 -38.09 40.96
C ILE A 99 15.42 -37.48 40.51
N ARG A 100 16.48 -38.07 41.07
CA ARG A 100 17.91 -37.75 40.93
C ARG A 100 18.60 -39.06 40.56
N ALA A 101 19.47 -39.07 39.54
CA ALA A 101 20.53 -40.06 39.31
C ALA A 101 21.23 -39.68 37.99
N SER A 102 22.40 -39.01 37.99
CA SER A 102 23.76 -39.52 38.23
C SER A 102 24.41 -40.12 36.98
N GLY A 103 25.56 -39.59 36.58
CA GLY A 103 26.48 -40.22 35.60
C GLY A 103 27.37 -39.21 34.87
N GLU A 104 28.63 -39.15 35.28
CA GLU A 104 29.75 -38.32 34.80
C GLU A 104 30.29 -38.67 33.39
N PRO A 105 31.21 -37.87 32.82
CA PRO A 105 31.57 -37.84 31.40
C PRO A 105 32.70 -38.81 31.04
N GLU A 106 32.80 -39.18 29.76
CA GLU A 106 33.97 -39.88 29.23
C GLU A 106 34.40 -39.29 27.87
N GLU A 107 35.71 -39.35 27.69
CA GLU A 107 36.62 -38.57 26.88
C GLU A 107 36.77 -39.05 25.41
N ALA A 108 37.39 -38.15 24.64
CA ALA A 108 38.36 -38.42 23.57
C ALA A 108 37.89 -38.91 22.18
N GLY A 109 38.41 -38.21 21.16
CA GLY A 109 38.76 -38.83 19.87
C GLY A 109 38.42 -38.03 18.61
N ALA A 110 39.21 -37.01 18.29
CA ALA A 110 39.54 -36.67 16.89
C ALA A 110 40.89 -37.37 16.55
N PRO A 111 41.22 -37.71 15.28
CA PRO A 111 41.43 -36.69 14.24
C PRO A 111 41.05 -37.07 12.78
N GLU A 112 40.91 -35.99 12.00
CA GLU A 112 41.27 -35.75 10.59
C GLU A 112 41.41 -36.92 9.60
N THR A 113 40.72 -36.81 8.46
CA THR A 113 41.35 -37.05 7.15
C THR A 113 40.86 -36.05 6.10
N ASP A 114 41.84 -35.36 5.51
CA ASP A 114 41.85 -34.80 4.16
C ASP A 114 41.03 -35.60 3.14
N ASN A 115 40.42 -34.89 2.18
CA ASN A 115 40.71 -35.06 0.75
C ASN A 115 39.68 -34.31 -0.12
N ALA A 116 40.17 -33.30 -0.84
CA ALA A 116 39.67 -32.88 -2.14
C ALA A 116 40.83 -33.06 -3.15
N PRO A 117 40.66 -32.89 -4.48
CA PRO A 117 39.64 -33.31 -5.44
C PRO A 117 40.32 -34.19 -6.55
N PRO A 118 39.76 -34.45 -7.77
CA PRO A 118 39.89 -33.47 -8.86
C PRO A 118 38.82 -33.51 -10.00
N ASP A 119 38.67 -32.36 -10.65
CA ASP A 119 38.66 -32.10 -12.11
C ASP A 119 37.60 -32.71 -13.06
N GLY A 120 37.27 -31.93 -14.10
CA GLY A 120 36.66 -32.43 -15.35
C GLY A 120 35.35 -31.77 -15.73
N GLY A 121 35.39 -30.85 -16.70
CA GLY A 121 34.27 -30.04 -17.16
C GLY A 121 33.34 -30.70 -18.17
N ALA A 122 32.29 -29.95 -18.55
CA ALA A 122 31.76 -29.88 -19.93
C ALA A 122 30.55 -28.94 -19.96
N LYS A 123 30.66 -27.87 -20.75
CA LYS A 123 29.55 -27.16 -21.37
C LYS A 123 29.16 -27.95 -22.64
N PRO A 124 27.89 -27.96 -23.05
CA PRO A 124 27.64 -27.60 -24.43
C PRO A 124 26.48 -26.61 -24.59
N GLU A 125 26.67 -25.74 -25.55
CA GLU A 125 25.70 -24.81 -26.13
C GLU A 125 24.68 -25.58 -26.98
N SER A 126 23.42 -25.14 -26.99
CA SER A 126 22.61 -25.25 -28.20
C SER A 126 21.58 -24.12 -28.29
N ASP A 127 21.50 -23.62 -29.51
CA ASP A 127 20.80 -22.44 -29.96
C ASP A 127 19.27 -22.50 -29.78
N GLY A 128 18.72 -21.40 -29.29
CA GLY A 128 17.29 -21.13 -29.23
C GLY A 128 17.01 -19.68 -29.55
N LYS A 129 17.28 -19.27 -30.79
CA LYS A 129 16.83 -17.99 -31.36
C LYS A 129 15.30 -17.92 -31.32
N THR A 130 14.74 -17.31 -30.29
CA THR A 130 13.38 -16.74 -30.33
C THR A 130 13.47 -15.24 -30.08
N GLU A 131 13.63 -14.54 -31.20
CA GLU A 131 12.83 -13.39 -31.55
C GLU A 131 12.64 -12.32 -30.46
N ASN A 132 13.39 -11.24 -30.64
CA ASN A 132 13.05 -9.88 -30.25
C ASN A 132 11.53 -9.64 -30.19
N ARG A 133 10.91 -9.83 -29.02
CA ARG A 133 9.70 -9.11 -28.66
C ARG A 133 10.06 -8.09 -27.60
N ALA A 134 10.65 -7.00 -28.08
CA ALA A 134 10.62 -5.71 -27.42
C ALA A 134 9.15 -5.31 -27.19
N LYS A 135 8.54 -5.85 -26.13
CA LYS A 135 7.35 -5.26 -25.53
C LYS A 135 7.86 -4.03 -24.77
N ARG A 136 7.89 -2.92 -25.49
CA ARG A 136 7.98 -1.58 -24.92
C ARG A 136 6.91 -1.50 -23.80
N PRO A 137 7.23 -1.31 -22.52
CA PRO A 137 6.29 -0.58 -21.68
C PRO A 137 6.30 0.83 -22.27
N GLY A 138 5.19 1.13 -22.95
CA GLY A 138 4.94 2.38 -23.63
C GLY A 138 5.28 3.56 -22.73
N GLY A 139 5.73 4.63 -23.35
CA GLY A 139 6.17 5.83 -22.66
C GLY A 139 5.11 6.33 -21.67
N GLU A 140 5.39 6.19 -20.39
CA GLU A 140 4.74 6.97 -19.33
C GLU A 140 5.62 8.16 -18.91
N ALA A 141 6.69 8.44 -19.66
CA ALA A 141 7.51 9.64 -19.52
C ALA A 141 6.92 10.89 -20.23
N ARG A 142 5.62 10.87 -20.60
CA ARG A 142 4.92 12.05 -21.15
C ARG A 142 3.46 12.11 -20.73
N LYS A 143 3.20 12.21 -19.42
CA LYS A 143 1.91 12.76 -18.93
C LYS A 143 2.13 13.84 -17.87
N ARG A 144 3.20 14.61 -18.01
CA ARG A 144 3.27 15.95 -17.43
C ARG A 144 2.42 16.89 -18.29
N ARG A 145 1.45 17.55 -17.65
CA ARG A 145 0.72 18.75 -18.14
C ARG A 145 -0.41 18.57 -19.17
N TRP A 146 -1.24 17.54 -19.05
CA TRP A 146 -2.61 17.68 -19.56
C TRP A 146 -3.50 17.76 -18.35
N HIS A 147 -3.80 19.01 -17.98
CA HIS A 147 -4.83 19.40 -17.05
C HIS A 147 -5.96 18.38 -17.11
N GLU A 148 -6.22 17.71 -15.99
CA GLU A 148 -7.56 17.29 -15.62
C GLU A 148 -8.45 18.46 -16.00
N PHE A 149 -9.11 18.37 -17.16
CA PHE A 149 -9.87 19.48 -17.71
C PHE A 149 -10.77 19.95 -16.56
N PRO A 150 -10.66 21.21 -16.11
CA PRO A 150 -11.18 21.64 -14.81
C PRO A 150 -12.70 21.72 -14.88
N TYR A 151 -13.31 20.54 -14.92
CA TYR A 151 -14.73 20.31 -15.03
C TYR A 151 -15.47 20.98 -13.87
N PRO A 152 -14.96 20.98 -12.62
CA PRO A 152 -15.54 21.77 -11.53
C PRO A 152 -15.62 23.27 -11.83
N VAL A 153 -14.62 23.83 -12.53
CA VAL A 153 -14.62 25.25 -12.94
C VAL A 153 -15.64 25.47 -14.05
N LEU A 154 -15.75 24.55 -15.02
CA LEU A 154 -16.77 24.62 -16.06
C LEU A 154 -18.19 24.50 -15.49
N THR A 155 -18.42 23.61 -14.52
CA THR A 155 -19.71 23.48 -13.83
C THR A 155 -20.02 24.72 -13.00
N LEU A 156 -19.01 25.37 -12.40
CA LEU A 156 -19.19 26.64 -11.68
C LEU A 156 -19.59 27.77 -12.62
N ILE A 157 -18.92 27.88 -13.77
CA ILE A 157 -19.27 28.86 -14.81
C ILE A 157 -20.69 28.61 -15.33
N GLY A 158 -21.05 27.36 -15.63
CA GLY A 158 -22.40 26.98 -16.04
C GLY A 158 -23.45 27.27 -14.96
N PHE A 159 -23.14 26.99 -13.69
CA PHE A 159 -23.98 27.30 -12.54
C PHE A 159 -24.27 28.79 -12.44
N LEU A 160 -23.23 29.64 -12.58
CA LEU A 160 -23.38 31.09 -12.54
C LEU A 160 -24.22 31.60 -13.72
N ILE A 161 -23.92 31.16 -14.96
CA ILE A 161 -24.67 31.57 -16.15
C ILE A 161 -26.16 31.21 -16.00
N TRP A 162 -26.45 29.96 -15.61
CA TRP A 162 -27.82 29.48 -15.48
C TRP A 162 -28.54 30.10 -14.26
N GLY A 163 -27.81 30.39 -13.18
CA GLY A 163 -28.31 31.09 -12.00
C GLY A 163 -28.69 32.55 -12.30
N PHE A 164 -27.87 33.28 -13.06
CA PHE A 164 -28.19 34.64 -13.51
C PHE A 164 -29.39 34.69 -14.46
N CYS A 165 -29.68 33.59 -15.17
CA CYS A 165 -30.92 33.43 -15.96
C CYS A 165 -32.16 33.02 -15.12
N GLY A 166 -32.06 33.04 -13.78
CA GLY A 166 -33.17 32.70 -12.88
C GLY A 166 -33.33 31.20 -12.59
N GLY A 167 -32.42 30.36 -13.07
CA GLY A 167 -32.50 28.90 -12.96
C GLY A 167 -31.78 28.29 -11.75
N TRP A 168 -31.68 29.00 -10.62
CA TRP A 168 -30.96 28.55 -9.41
C TRP A 168 -31.31 27.13 -8.96
N ALA A 169 -32.59 26.78 -9.03
CA ALA A 169 -33.10 25.46 -8.66
C ALA A 169 -32.68 24.35 -9.65
N VAL A 170 -32.33 24.66 -10.89
CA VAL A 170 -31.81 23.67 -11.84
C VAL A 170 -30.28 23.63 -11.77
N SER A 171 -29.64 24.78 -11.50
CA SER A 171 -28.18 24.92 -11.49
C SER A 171 -27.47 24.00 -10.50
N TRP A 172 -28.08 23.65 -9.36
CA TRP A 172 -27.44 22.73 -8.40
C TRP A 172 -27.23 21.31 -8.96
N THR A 173 -28.03 20.88 -9.94
CA THR A 173 -27.85 19.57 -10.58
C THR A 173 -26.55 19.48 -11.38
N LEU A 174 -25.97 20.62 -11.76
CA LEU A 174 -24.64 20.68 -12.38
C LEU A 174 -23.53 20.24 -11.42
N PHE A 175 -23.74 20.28 -10.10
CA PHE A 175 -22.77 19.72 -9.16
C PHE A 175 -22.83 18.20 -9.11
N LEU A 176 -23.99 17.59 -9.37
CA LEU A 176 -24.12 16.13 -9.47
C LEU A 176 -23.40 15.56 -10.68
N THR A 177 -23.12 16.38 -11.71
CA THR A 177 -22.36 15.93 -12.87
C THR A 177 -20.85 15.87 -12.59
N VAL A 178 -20.35 16.50 -11.52
CA VAL A 178 -18.92 16.52 -11.18
C VAL A 178 -18.40 15.10 -10.86
N PRO A 179 -18.98 14.34 -9.91
CA PRO A 179 -18.56 12.96 -9.67
C PRO A 179 -18.78 12.05 -10.90
N LEU A 180 -19.84 12.32 -11.68
CA LEU A 180 -20.17 11.56 -12.88
C LEU A 180 -19.11 11.72 -13.98
N TYR A 181 -18.62 12.94 -14.19
CA TYR A 181 -17.59 13.22 -15.20
C TYR A 181 -16.29 12.46 -14.95
N TYR A 182 -15.79 12.51 -13.71
CA TYR A 182 -14.56 11.81 -13.35
C TYR A 182 -14.70 10.29 -13.43
N THR A 183 -15.82 9.76 -12.93
CA THR A 183 -16.10 8.32 -12.98
C THR A 183 -16.34 7.82 -14.41
N LEU A 184 -16.90 8.66 -15.29
CA LEU A 184 -17.05 8.36 -16.72
C LEU A 184 -15.69 8.25 -17.42
N ILE A 185 -14.80 9.23 -17.21
CA ILE A 185 -13.46 9.21 -17.82
C ILE A 185 -12.67 7.99 -17.32
N GLU A 186 -12.75 7.70 -16.03
CA GLU A 186 -12.06 6.55 -15.44
C GLU A 186 -12.62 5.22 -15.96
N ALA A 187 -13.94 5.10 -16.12
CA ALA A 187 -14.58 3.92 -16.71
C ALA A 187 -14.15 3.70 -18.17
N VAL A 188 -14.04 4.76 -18.97
CA VAL A 188 -13.59 4.69 -20.37
C VAL A 188 -12.11 4.29 -20.46
N GLN A 189 -11.25 4.84 -19.59
CA GLN A 189 -9.83 4.51 -19.58
C GLN A 189 -9.56 3.06 -19.14
N LYS A 190 -10.28 2.58 -18.13
CA LYS A 190 -10.10 1.23 -17.58
C LYS A 190 -10.93 0.16 -18.29
N ARG A 191 -11.78 0.55 -19.26
CA ARG A 191 -12.75 -0.31 -19.97
C ARG A 191 -13.59 -1.19 -19.03
N ASN A 192 -13.80 -0.72 -17.80
CA ASN A 192 -14.48 -1.43 -16.73
C ASN A 192 -15.76 -0.68 -16.36
N ALA A 193 -16.90 -1.22 -16.78
CA ALA A 193 -18.21 -0.61 -16.53
C ALA A 193 -18.58 -0.54 -15.04
N HIS A 194 -18.02 -1.43 -14.20
CA HIS A 194 -18.26 -1.44 -12.75
C HIS A 194 -17.78 -0.17 -12.02
N ILE A 195 -16.81 0.56 -12.59
CA ILE A 195 -16.25 1.78 -11.98
C ILE A 195 -17.19 2.98 -12.18
N PHE A 196 -18.15 2.88 -13.11
CA PHE A 196 -19.07 3.97 -13.40
C PHE A 196 -20.06 4.19 -12.24
N CYS A 197 -20.18 5.44 -11.78
CA CYS A 197 -21.08 5.80 -10.70
C CYS A 197 -22.52 5.95 -11.19
N TYR A 198 -23.18 4.82 -11.41
CA TYR A 198 -24.55 4.75 -11.90
C TYR A 198 -25.61 5.41 -10.99
N PRO A 199 -25.55 5.30 -9.64
CA PRO A 199 -26.49 5.99 -8.76
C PRO A 199 -26.47 7.51 -8.92
N VAL A 200 -25.29 8.11 -9.12
CA VAL A 200 -25.17 9.55 -9.33
C VAL A 200 -25.79 9.96 -10.67
N LEU A 201 -25.62 9.17 -11.74
CA LEU A 201 -26.32 9.37 -13.01
C LEU A 201 -27.84 9.31 -12.84
N VAL A 202 -28.35 8.30 -12.13
CA VAL A 202 -29.78 8.14 -11.87
C VAL A 202 -30.33 9.33 -11.09
N THR A 203 -29.64 9.78 -10.05
CA THR A 203 -30.06 10.97 -9.29
C THR A 203 -30.06 12.23 -10.15
N PHE A 204 -29.05 12.45 -10.99
CA PHE A 204 -29.00 13.58 -11.91
C PHE A 204 -30.20 13.58 -12.87
N VAL A 205 -30.49 12.43 -13.51
CA VAL A 205 -31.64 12.29 -14.42
C VAL A 205 -32.96 12.46 -13.68
N PHE A 206 -33.08 11.91 -12.47
CA PHE A 206 -34.26 12.04 -11.62
C PHE A 206 -34.57 13.50 -11.29
N PHE A 207 -33.58 14.26 -10.83
CA PHE A 207 -33.75 15.67 -10.50
C PHE A 207 -33.96 16.54 -11.74
N LEU A 208 -33.27 16.26 -12.85
CA LEU A 208 -33.45 16.99 -14.10
C LEU A 208 -34.88 16.83 -14.63
N CYS A 209 -35.38 15.60 -14.70
CA CYS A 209 -36.73 15.32 -15.18
C CYS A 209 -37.82 15.75 -14.17
N GLY A 210 -37.56 15.61 -12.88
CA GLY A 210 -38.46 16.05 -11.82
C GLY A 210 -38.66 17.56 -11.81
N MET A 211 -37.62 18.34 -12.09
CA MET A 211 -37.70 19.81 -12.13
C MET A 211 -38.11 20.39 -13.49
N LEU A 212 -37.93 19.66 -14.59
CA LEU A 212 -38.34 20.12 -15.93
C LEU A 212 -39.80 19.79 -16.25
N TRP A 213 -40.32 18.67 -15.74
CA TRP A 213 -41.67 18.19 -16.07
C TRP A 213 -42.59 18.03 -14.86
N ASP A 214 -42.13 18.30 -13.63
CA ASP A 214 -42.86 18.08 -12.37
C ASP A 214 -43.34 16.62 -12.16
N VAL A 215 -42.68 15.70 -12.87
CA VAL A 215 -43.03 14.29 -12.86
C VAL A 215 -42.26 13.58 -11.75
N TRP A 216 -42.63 13.79 -10.49
CA TRP A 216 -41.92 13.16 -9.36
C TRP A 216 -42.33 11.70 -9.14
N HIS A 217 -43.59 11.37 -9.45
CA HIS A 217 -44.23 10.11 -9.06
C HIS A 217 -43.99 8.87 -9.92
N PRO A 218 -43.71 8.92 -11.22
CA PRO A 218 -43.28 7.73 -11.97
C PRO A 218 -41.75 7.62 -12.06
N LEU A 219 -41.01 8.67 -11.68
CA LEU A 219 -39.57 8.75 -11.85
C LEU A 219 -38.76 8.00 -10.78
N TRP A 220 -39.38 7.61 -9.66
CA TRP A 220 -38.73 6.75 -8.66
C TRP A 220 -38.36 5.37 -9.22
N VAL A 221 -39.02 4.92 -10.31
CA VAL A 221 -38.70 3.65 -10.98
C VAL A 221 -37.25 3.63 -11.48
N LEU A 222 -36.65 4.79 -11.75
CA LEU A 222 -35.23 4.88 -12.09
C LEU A 222 -34.31 4.36 -10.97
N PHE A 223 -34.70 4.42 -9.70
CA PHE A 223 -33.88 3.86 -8.62
C PHE A 223 -33.86 2.33 -8.63
N LEU A 224 -34.91 1.68 -9.18
CA LEU A 224 -34.93 0.22 -9.35
C LEU A 224 -33.97 -0.25 -10.45
N THR A 225 -33.53 0.63 -11.33
CA THR A 225 -32.52 0.26 -12.33
C THR A 225 -31.13 0.14 -11.72
N ILE A 226 -30.90 0.62 -10.48
CA ILE A 226 -29.60 0.54 -9.82
C ILE A 226 -29.22 -0.92 -9.53
N PRO A 227 -30.02 -1.74 -8.81
CA PRO A 227 -29.73 -3.16 -8.65
C PRO A 227 -29.65 -3.90 -10.00
N LEU A 228 -30.53 -3.55 -10.94
CA LEU A 228 -30.58 -4.18 -12.27
C LEU A 228 -29.29 -3.92 -13.06
N TYR A 229 -28.77 -2.70 -13.03
CA TYR A 229 -27.54 -2.31 -13.74
C TYR A 229 -26.33 -3.08 -13.23
N TYR A 230 -26.12 -3.11 -11.92
CA TYR A 230 -25.00 -3.86 -11.32
C TYR A 230 -25.17 -5.37 -11.52
N GLY A 231 -26.39 -5.89 -11.40
CA GLY A 231 -26.68 -7.30 -11.65
C GLY A 231 -26.45 -7.73 -13.12
N LEU A 232 -26.84 -6.91 -14.10
CA LEU A 232 -26.56 -7.18 -15.52
C LEU A 232 -25.05 -7.18 -15.79
N ILE A 233 -24.32 -6.20 -15.26
CA ILE A 233 -22.86 -6.14 -15.42
C ILE A 233 -22.18 -7.38 -14.84
N GLU A 234 -22.67 -7.90 -13.72
CA GLU A 234 -22.16 -9.12 -13.11
C GLU A 234 -22.42 -10.36 -13.97
N ILE A 235 -23.59 -10.43 -14.63
CA ILE A 235 -23.96 -11.53 -15.54
C ILE A 235 -23.14 -11.54 -16.84
N PHE A 236 -22.78 -10.37 -17.37
CA PHE A 236 -22.04 -10.22 -18.64
C PHE A 236 -20.51 -10.23 -18.48
N ARG A 237 -20.00 -10.57 -17.30
CA ARG A 237 -18.56 -10.65 -17.01
C ARG A 237 -18.02 -12.06 -17.20
#